data_AF-A0A1C4Z2F8-F1
#
_entry.id   AF-A0A1C4Z2F8-F1
#
_cell.length_a   1.000
_cell.length_b   1.000
_cell.length_c   1.000
_cell.angle_alpha   90.00
_cell.angle_beta   90.00
_cell.angle_gamma   90.00
#
_symmetry.space_group_name_H-M   'P 1'
#
loop_
_entity.id
_entity.type
_entity.pdbx_description
1 polymer ?
#
loop_
_entity_poly.entity_id
_entity_poly.type
_entity_poly.pdbx_seq_one_letter_code
_entity_poly.pdbx_strand_id
1 'polypeptide(L)'
;MILPPLSALNQYRDRRKAYPFFARHRAVAAMAVFVAVVLAATGCTEHPGVQDASGTTTATTASDTAGTTRTAEATTPTAGASTAAPYRPVDALCSKVALTPISEIVGPVGSQQDDSRAAGSTVSTACTATVGRLPNGIVVTVRADIGAPGSGRLLYEGLRQAQQSDGPSMDVIGLGSAAYAYVDRASGFAICAYDANLYLTVTAAPLRPGTVLRGDLPARVRAVAASTLAALRT
;
A
#
# COMPACT_ATOMS: atom_id res chain seq x y z
N MET A 1 -15.70 54.94 -44.59
CA MET A 1 -15.84 54.43 -43.21
C MET A 1 -16.66 53.15 -43.26
N ILE A 2 -16.03 51.99 -43.11
CA ILE A 2 -16.69 50.67 -43.23
C ILE A 2 -16.36 49.89 -41.94
N LEU A 3 -17.39 49.54 -41.18
CA LEU A 3 -17.32 48.71 -39.97
C LEU A 3 -17.13 47.23 -40.33
N PRO A 4 -16.34 46.46 -39.57
CA PRO A 4 -16.26 45.00 -39.71
C PRO A 4 -17.39 44.27 -38.94
N PRO A 5 -17.74 43.03 -39.33
CA PRO A 5 -18.93 42.33 -38.84
C PRO A 5 -18.74 41.64 -37.47
N LEU A 6 -19.75 41.79 -36.62
CA LEU A 6 -19.97 41.06 -35.38
C LEU A 6 -20.40 39.60 -35.69
N SER A 7 -19.46 38.68 -35.82
CA SER A 7 -19.82 37.24 -35.96
C SER A 7 -18.89 36.27 -35.22
N ALA A 8 -17.94 36.73 -34.41
CA ALA A 8 -16.95 35.86 -33.76
C ALA A 8 -17.09 35.70 -32.23
N LEU A 9 -18.18 36.17 -31.61
CA LEU A 9 -18.29 36.17 -30.14
C LEU A 9 -19.21 35.10 -29.52
N ASN A 10 -19.81 34.21 -30.33
CA ASN A 10 -20.77 33.23 -29.80
C ASN A 10 -20.26 31.78 -29.70
N GLN A 11 -18.97 31.53 -29.92
CA GLN A 11 -18.41 30.17 -29.92
C GLN A 11 -17.64 29.77 -28.65
N TYR A 12 -17.71 30.59 -27.58
CA TYR A 12 -16.97 30.33 -26.33
C TYR A 12 -17.85 30.04 -25.10
N ARG A 13 -19.18 29.96 -25.26
CA ARG A 13 -20.10 29.86 -24.11
C ARG A 13 -20.74 28.49 -23.88
N ASP A 14 -20.33 27.45 -24.61
CA ASP A 14 -21.00 26.14 -24.54
C ASP A 14 -20.05 24.92 -24.44
N ARG A 15 -19.14 24.95 -23.46
CA ARG A 15 -18.37 23.77 -23.02
C ARG A 15 -18.29 23.62 -21.49
N ARG A 16 -19.33 24.02 -20.75
CA ARG A 16 -19.44 23.79 -19.29
C ARG A 16 -20.58 22.83 -18.91
N LYS A 17 -20.83 21.78 -19.69
CA LYS A 17 -21.74 20.70 -19.30
C LYS A 17 -21.25 19.34 -19.79
N ALA A 18 -20.32 18.73 -19.06
CA ALA A 18 -20.23 17.28 -18.85
C ALA A 18 -19.09 16.98 -17.87
N TYR A 19 -19.31 15.98 -17.02
CA TYR A 19 -18.43 15.42 -15.97
C TYR A 19 -18.59 15.92 -14.52
N PRO A 20 -19.76 15.71 -13.88
CA PRO A 20 -19.81 15.54 -12.44
C PRO A 20 -19.66 14.05 -12.11
N PHE A 21 -18.52 13.41 -12.40
CA PHE A 21 -18.31 12.02 -11.96
C PHE A 21 -16.91 11.69 -11.43
N PHE A 22 -15.93 12.59 -11.59
CA PHE A 22 -14.56 12.34 -11.12
C PHE A 22 -14.25 12.83 -9.70
N ALA A 23 -15.20 13.51 -9.03
CA ALA A 23 -14.97 14.10 -7.71
C ALA A 23 -15.36 13.21 -6.52
N ARG A 24 -16.08 12.09 -6.71
CA ARG A 24 -16.60 11.26 -5.59
C ARG A 24 -15.84 9.96 -5.31
N HIS A 25 -14.95 9.51 -6.18
CA HIS A 25 -14.23 8.23 -5.95
C HIS A 25 -12.82 8.37 -5.36
N ARG A 26 -12.28 9.59 -5.22
CA ARG A 26 -11.01 9.81 -4.51
C ARG A 26 -11.12 9.71 -2.98
N ALA A 27 -12.33 9.64 -2.44
CA ALA A 27 -12.57 9.56 -0.99
C ALA A 27 -12.80 8.13 -0.47
N VAL A 28 -13.08 7.14 -1.31
CA VAL A 28 -13.57 5.82 -0.82
C VAL A 28 -12.46 4.79 -0.66
N ALA A 29 -11.39 4.83 -1.46
CA ALA A 29 -10.30 3.85 -1.35
C ALA A 29 -9.25 4.22 -0.27
N ALA A 30 -9.13 5.49 0.10
CA ALA A 30 -8.19 5.95 1.14
C ALA A 30 -8.80 5.96 2.55
N MET A 31 -10.13 5.82 2.68
CA MET A 31 -10.83 5.92 3.97
C MET A 31 -11.14 4.56 4.60
N ALA A 32 -11.18 3.47 3.82
CA ALA A 32 -11.51 2.14 4.33
C ALA A 32 -10.39 1.51 5.18
N VAL A 33 -9.12 1.84 4.94
CA VAL A 33 -7.99 1.27 5.69
C VAL A 33 -7.73 2.03 7.01
N PHE A 34 -8.14 3.30 7.11
CA PHE A 34 -7.90 4.12 8.31
C PHE A 34 -8.93 3.91 9.43
N VAL A 35 -10.16 3.47 9.10
CA VAL A 35 -11.22 3.27 10.11
C VAL A 35 -11.02 1.98 10.90
N ALA A 36 -10.36 0.96 10.36
CA ALA A 36 -10.15 -0.31 11.06
C ALA A 36 -9.08 -0.24 12.17
N VAL A 37 -8.10 0.68 12.08
CA VAL A 37 -6.98 0.75 13.03
C VAL A 37 -7.29 1.65 14.24
N VAL A 38 -8.23 2.61 14.12
CA VAL A 38 -8.55 3.54 15.23
C VAL A 38 -9.60 2.98 16.20
N LEU A 39 -10.38 1.95 15.83
CA LEU A 39 -11.40 1.37 16.73
C LEU A 39 -10.88 0.31 17.73
N ALA A 40 -9.59 -0.05 17.72
CA ALA A 40 -9.05 -1.05 18.63
C ALA A 40 -8.56 -0.50 19.99
N ALA A 41 -8.67 0.81 20.25
CA ALA A 41 -8.05 1.45 21.42
C ALA A 41 -9.01 2.15 22.40
N THR A 42 -10.34 2.03 22.24
CA THR A 42 -11.29 2.64 23.18
C THR A 42 -12.31 1.62 23.68
N GLY A 43 -12.19 1.24 24.95
CA GLY A 43 -13.35 0.83 25.75
C GLY A 43 -13.25 -0.53 26.44
N CYS A 44 -12.30 -0.71 27.35
CA CYS A 44 -12.54 -1.53 28.53
C CYS A 44 -13.31 -0.68 29.55
N THR A 45 -14.56 -1.01 29.86
CA THR A 45 -15.15 -0.83 31.21
C THR A 45 -16.45 -1.63 31.36
N GLU A 46 -16.49 -2.38 32.48
CA GLU A 46 -17.66 -2.77 33.30
C GLU A 46 -18.49 -4.03 32.97
N HIS A 47 -18.26 -5.04 33.81
CA HIS A 47 -19.21 -6.02 34.38
C HIS A 47 -20.13 -5.33 35.41
N PRO A 48 -21.22 -5.93 35.98
CA PRO A 48 -21.68 -7.33 35.92
C PRO A 48 -23.21 -7.52 35.70
N GLY A 49 -23.63 -8.76 35.42
CA GLY A 49 -25.05 -9.13 35.36
C GLY A 49 -25.25 -10.63 35.58
N VAL A 50 -25.75 -10.96 36.77
CA VAL A 50 -26.13 -12.28 37.29
C VAL A 50 -27.21 -12.93 36.43
N GLN A 51 -27.09 -14.24 36.19
CA GLN A 51 -28.26 -15.12 36.05
C GLN A 51 -27.91 -16.58 36.35
N ASP A 52 -28.55 -17.09 37.41
CA ASP A 52 -28.57 -18.47 37.84
C ASP A 52 -29.28 -19.37 36.82
N ALA A 53 -28.77 -20.59 36.61
CA ALA A 53 -29.61 -21.74 36.28
C ALA A 53 -28.89 -23.06 36.63
N SER A 54 -29.49 -23.75 37.59
CA SER A 54 -29.21 -25.11 38.05
C SER A 54 -29.26 -26.15 36.92
N GLY A 55 -28.40 -27.17 36.99
CA GLY A 55 -28.43 -28.31 36.08
C GLY A 55 -27.46 -29.44 36.44
N THR A 56 -27.87 -30.23 37.44
CA THR A 56 -27.67 -31.67 37.68
C THR A 56 -26.42 -32.42 37.16
N THR A 57 -25.77 -33.05 38.13
CA THR A 57 -24.70 -34.05 38.13
C THR A 57 -24.99 -35.32 37.33
N THR A 58 -24.00 -35.80 36.56
CA THR A 58 -23.75 -37.25 36.37
C THR A 58 -22.25 -37.49 36.28
N ALA A 59 -21.73 -38.29 37.21
CA ALA A 59 -20.35 -38.77 37.23
C ALA A 59 -20.14 -39.91 36.23
N THR A 60 -18.98 -39.96 35.56
CA THR A 60 -18.46 -41.20 34.96
C THR A 60 -16.93 -41.20 35.05
N THR A 61 -16.47 -42.08 35.93
CA THR A 61 -15.27 -42.93 35.95
C THR A 61 -14.04 -42.53 35.15
N ALA A 62 -12.93 -42.45 35.90
CA ALA A 62 -11.56 -42.32 35.45
C ALA A 62 -11.09 -43.46 34.54
N SER A 63 -10.26 -43.10 33.55
CA SER A 63 -9.30 -44.00 32.91
C SER A 63 -7.99 -43.24 32.75
N ASP A 64 -7.00 -43.65 33.54
CA ASP A 64 -5.61 -43.28 33.40
C ASP A 64 -5.06 -43.77 32.06
N THR A 65 -4.42 -42.88 31.30
CA THR A 65 -3.40 -43.26 30.33
C THR A 65 -2.35 -42.16 30.29
N ALA A 66 -1.19 -42.48 30.86
CA ALA A 66 0.01 -41.67 30.84
C ALA A 66 0.46 -41.43 29.39
N GLY A 67 0.39 -40.18 28.96
CA GLY A 67 0.97 -39.69 27.71
C GLY A 67 1.85 -38.48 28.01
N THR A 68 3.12 -38.72 28.32
CA THR A 68 4.15 -37.68 28.51
C THR A 68 4.27 -36.84 27.24
N THR A 69 3.58 -35.71 27.20
CA THR A 69 3.69 -34.72 26.14
C THR A 69 4.90 -33.84 26.46
N ARG A 70 5.90 -33.94 25.60
CA ARG A 70 7.12 -33.14 25.67
C ARG A 70 6.73 -31.67 25.43
N THR A 71 6.78 -30.84 26.46
CA THR A 71 6.68 -29.38 26.33
C THR A 71 7.91 -28.91 25.56
N ALA A 72 7.78 -28.78 24.24
CA ALA A 72 8.74 -28.03 23.44
C ALA A 72 8.47 -26.55 23.75
N GLU A 73 9.29 -25.99 24.63
CA GLU A 73 9.40 -24.56 24.84
C GLU A 73 9.81 -23.93 23.51
N ALA A 74 8.81 -23.43 22.78
CA ALA A 74 9.02 -22.69 21.54
C ALA A 74 9.72 -21.39 21.92
N THR A 75 11.06 -21.43 21.89
CA THR A 75 11.89 -20.24 21.92
C THR A 75 11.44 -19.37 20.76
N THR A 76 10.67 -18.33 21.06
CA THR A 76 10.26 -17.33 20.09
C THR A 76 11.56 -16.76 19.52
N PRO A 77 11.81 -16.82 18.21
CA PRO A 77 13.00 -16.19 17.66
C PRO A 77 12.86 -14.70 17.94
N THR A 78 13.70 -14.17 18.82
CA THR A 78 13.93 -12.74 18.95
C THR A 78 14.41 -12.27 17.60
N ALA A 79 13.48 -11.80 16.78
CA ALA A 79 13.75 -11.29 15.45
C ALA A 79 14.80 -10.19 15.58
N GLY A 80 16.01 -10.49 15.10
CA GLY A 80 17.16 -9.60 15.20
C GLY A 80 16.76 -8.21 14.75
N ALA A 81 16.96 -7.23 15.63
CA ALA A 81 16.82 -5.84 15.26
C ALA A 81 17.75 -5.60 14.06
N SER A 82 17.17 -5.16 12.94
CA SER A 82 17.94 -4.81 11.76
C SER A 82 18.98 -3.75 12.18
N THR A 83 20.25 -4.07 12.00
CA THR A 83 21.39 -3.16 12.27
C THR A 83 21.55 -2.11 11.16
N ALA A 84 20.68 -2.11 10.16
CA ALA A 84 20.68 -1.10 9.11
C ALA A 84 20.33 0.29 9.67
N ALA A 85 21.05 1.31 9.19
CA ALA A 85 20.77 2.70 9.55
C ALA A 85 19.32 3.08 9.20
N PRO A 86 18.63 3.84 10.06
CA PRO A 86 17.25 4.25 9.79
C PRO A 86 17.19 5.23 8.61
N TYR A 87 16.16 5.06 7.79
CA TYR A 87 15.77 5.98 6.73
C TYR A 87 15.30 7.32 7.30
N ARG A 88 15.54 8.39 6.54
CA ARG A 88 15.07 9.74 6.85
C ARG A 88 13.98 10.17 5.87
N PRO A 89 12.97 10.93 6.34
CA PRO A 89 11.98 11.53 5.45
C PRO A 89 12.63 12.39 4.36
N VAL A 90 12.05 12.37 3.16
CA VAL A 90 12.46 13.19 2.02
C VAL A 90 11.32 14.10 1.59
N ASP A 91 11.62 15.32 1.17
CA ASP A 91 10.56 16.28 0.77
C ASP A 91 10.01 16.02 -0.63
N ALA A 92 10.80 15.41 -1.52
CA ALA A 92 10.43 15.17 -2.93
C ALA A 92 10.84 13.74 -3.37
N LEU A 93 9.90 12.80 -3.24
CA LEU A 93 10.14 11.40 -3.56
C LEU A 93 10.34 11.16 -5.06
N CYS A 94 9.66 11.91 -5.95
CA CYS A 94 9.79 11.75 -7.39
C CYS A 94 11.22 11.96 -7.90
N SER A 95 12.00 12.83 -7.23
CA SER A 95 13.43 13.02 -7.54
C SER A 95 14.30 11.78 -7.27
N LYS A 96 13.81 10.83 -6.46
CA LYS A 96 14.50 9.61 -6.04
C LYS A 96 14.00 8.36 -6.80
N VAL A 97 12.90 8.47 -7.54
CA VAL A 97 12.29 7.33 -8.24
C VAL A 97 12.82 7.25 -9.67
N ALA A 98 13.58 6.19 -9.97
CA ALA A 98 14.06 5.92 -11.33
C ALA A 98 12.99 5.20 -12.16
N LEU A 99 12.21 5.95 -12.96
CA LEU A 99 11.14 5.39 -13.80
C LEU A 99 11.61 4.84 -15.16
N THR A 100 12.90 4.97 -15.49
CA THR A 100 13.49 4.48 -16.75
C THR A 100 13.11 3.03 -17.06
N PRO A 101 13.22 2.05 -16.13
CA PRO A 101 12.90 0.66 -16.42
C PRO A 101 11.48 0.43 -16.92
N ILE A 102 10.52 1.23 -16.45
CA ILE A 102 9.11 1.14 -16.87
C ILE A 102 8.90 1.91 -18.17
N SER A 103 9.53 3.09 -18.32
CA SER A 103 9.35 3.93 -19.50
C SER A 103 9.84 3.28 -20.80
N GLU A 104 10.87 2.43 -20.73
CA GLU A 104 11.36 1.64 -21.87
C GLU A 104 10.27 0.75 -22.47
N ILE A 105 9.33 0.29 -21.65
CA ILE A 105 8.32 -0.71 -22.05
C ILE A 105 6.92 -0.11 -22.15
N VAL A 106 6.59 0.97 -21.44
CA VAL A 106 5.24 1.57 -21.51
C VAL A 106 5.22 2.83 -22.39
N GLY A 107 6.36 3.52 -22.50
CA GLY A 107 6.49 4.79 -23.21
C GLY A 107 6.96 5.92 -22.30
N PRO A 108 6.96 7.17 -22.79
CA PRO A 108 7.56 8.30 -22.07
C PRO A 108 6.87 8.56 -20.72
N VAL A 109 7.67 9.01 -19.75
CA VAL A 109 7.15 9.50 -18.47
C VAL A 109 6.42 10.82 -18.71
N GLY A 110 5.18 10.91 -18.23
CA GLY A 110 4.34 12.10 -18.28
C GLY A 110 4.44 12.92 -17.01
N SER A 111 3.29 13.39 -16.52
CA SER A 111 3.21 14.18 -15.29
C SER A 111 3.69 13.37 -14.09
N GLN A 112 4.49 14.01 -13.25
CA GLN A 112 4.89 13.50 -11.93
C GLN A 112 4.34 14.44 -10.86
N GLN A 113 3.94 13.87 -9.73
CA GLN A 113 3.41 14.60 -8.60
C GLN A 113 3.90 13.98 -7.30
N ASP A 114 4.53 14.81 -6.48
CA ASP A 114 4.83 14.50 -5.09
C ASP A 114 3.62 14.80 -4.19
N ASP A 115 3.40 13.95 -3.19
CA ASP A 115 2.51 14.18 -2.05
C ASP A 115 3.27 13.80 -0.77
N SER A 116 3.07 14.57 0.29
CA SER A 116 3.71 14.32 1.59
C SER A 116 2.72 14.61 2.71
N ARG A 117 2.63 13.68 3.66
CA ARG A 117 1.72 13.75 4.80
C ARG A 117 2.40 13.18 6.04
N ALA A 118 2.24 13.86 7.16
CA ALA A 118 2.66 13.34 8.46
C ALA A 118 1.43 12.91 9.27
N ALA A 119 1.54 11.77 9.94
CA ALA A 119 0.54 11.27 10.88
C ALA A 119 1.26 10.68 12.11
N GLY A 120 1.18 11.37 13.24
CA GLY A 120 1.95 11.02 14.43
C GLY A 120 3.45 11.08 14.16
N SER A 121 4.17 9.99 14.44
CA SER A 121 5.60 9.85 14.20
C SER A 121 5.95 9.28 12.82
N THR A 122 4.96 9.05 11.96
CA THR A 122 5.16 8.51 10.61
C THR A 122 5.03 9.62 9.57
N VAL A 123 6.01 9.72 8.69
CA VAL A 123 5.97 10.57 7.50
C VAL A 123 5.75 9.68 6.28
N SER A 124 4.68 9.96 5.55
CA SER A 124 4.32 9.30 4.30
C SER A 124 4.63 10.23 3.14
N THR A 125 5.48 9.78 2.23
CA THR A 125 5.79 10.51 0.99
C THR A 125 5.41 9.64 -0.18
N ALA A 126 4.86 10.23 -1.23
CA ALA A 126 4.43 9.51 -2.41
C ALA A 126 4.84 10.27 -3.68
N CYS A 127 5.27 9.52 -4.68
CA CYS A 127 5.43 9.99 -6.04
C CYS A 127 4.42 9.26 -6.92
N THR A 128 3.58 10.02 -7.62
CA THR A 128 2.67 9.49 -8.63
C THR A 128 3.11 9.97 -10.01
N ALA A 129 3.32 9.04 -10.93
CA ALA A 129 3.74 9.33 -12.29
C ALA A 129 2.85 8.63 -13.31
N THR A 130 2.55 9.32 -14.42
CA THR A 130 1.95 8.67 -15.60
C THR A 130 3.07 8.19 -16.51
N VAL A 131 2.94 6.99 -17.08
CA VAL A 131 3.92 6.44 -18.04
C VAL A 131 3.20 5.94 -19.28
N GLY A 132 3.65 6.36 -20.46
CA GLY A 132 3.02 6.06 -21.74
C GLY A 132 1.75 6.88 -22.01
N ARG A 133 0.94 6.39 -22.95
CA ARG A 133 -0.31 7.03 -23.38
C ARG A 133 -1.42 6.00 -23.49
N LEU A 134 -2.67 6.45 -23.40
CA LEU A 134 -3.81 5.60 -23.70
C LEU A 134 -3.67 4.97 -25.11
N PRO A 135 -4.09 3.71 -25.30
CA PRO A 135 -4.78 2.86 -24.32
C PRO A 135 -3.86 2.09 -23.35
N ASN A 136 -2.54 2.11 -23.57
CA ASN A 136 -1.59 1.21 -22.89
C ASN A 136 -0.83 1.85 -21.71
N GLY A 137 -1.07 3.15 -21.45
CA GLY A 137 -0.38 3.86 -20.38
C GLY A 137 -0.80 3.39 -18.99
N ILE A 138 0.07 3.62 -18.02
CA ILE A 138 -0.12 3.25 -16.63
C ILE A 138 0.09 4.45 -15.69
N VAL A 139 -0.42 4.34 -14.48
CA VAL A 139 -0.02 5.16 -13.34
C VAL A 139 0.91 4.32 -12.49
N VAL A 140 2.09 4.86 -12.20
CA VAL A 140 3.02 4.32 -11.22
C VAL A 140 2.91 5.16 -9.96
N THR A 141 2.62 4.52 -8.83
CA THR A 141 2.63 5.17 -7.52
C THR A 141 3.69 4.53 -6.67
N VAL A 142 4.66 5.33 -6.22
CA VAL A 142 5.67 4.94 -5.23
C VAL A 142 5.33 5.64 -3.94
N ARG A 143 5.20 4.90 -2.85
CA ARG A 143 4.91 5.44 -1.53
C ARG A 143 5.93 4.92 -0.53
N ALA A 144 6.52 5.82 0.24
CA ALA A 144 7.47 5.54 1.30
C ALA A 144 6.89 6.06 2.63
N ASP A 145 6.57 5.13 3.53
CA ASP A 145 6.13 5.40 4.89
C ASP A 145 7.32 5.17 5.84
N ILE A 146 7.84 6.26 6.42
CA ILE A 146 9.01 6.27 7.29
C ILE A 146 8.57 6.64 8.70
N GLY A 147 8.78 5.74 9.66
CA GLY A 147 8.40 5.95 11.05
C GLY A 147 9.54 5.77 12.05
N ALA A 148 9.16 5.45 13.28
CA ALA A 148 10.10 5.10 14.35
C ALA A 148 10.86 3.79 14.05
N PRO A 149 12.02 3.53 14.69
CA PRO A 149 12.75 2.28 14.53
C PRO A 149 11.83 1.04 14.69
N GLY A 150 11.88 0.12 13.73
CA GLY A 150 11.06 -1.09 13.71
C GLY A 150 9.63 -0.93 13.15
N SER A 151 9.15 0.29 12.90
CA SER A 151 7.79 0.53 12.38
C SER A 151 7.56 -0.09 10.99
N GLY A 152 8.60 -0.13 10.15
CA GLY A 152 8.52 -0.72 8.81
C GLY A 152 8.11 -2.18 8.84
N ARG A 153 8.65 -2.96 9.79
CA ARG A 153 8.28 -4.38 9.97
C ARG A 153 6.82 -4.53 10.40
N LEU A 154 6.38 -3.75 11.39
CA LEU A 154 5.01 -3.81 11.90
C LEU A 154 3.98 -3.46 10.81
N LEU A 155 4.26 -2.40 10.02
CA LEU A 155 3.43 -2.04 8.87
C LEU A 155 3.37 -3.16 7.83
N TYR A 156 4.53 -3.76 7.52
CA TYR A 156 4.62 -4.84 6.55
C TYR A 156 3.85 -6.08 6.96
N GLU A 157 4.04 -6.56 8.20
CA GLU A 157 3.37 -7.76 8.69
C GLU A 157 1.85 -7.55 8.73
N GLY A 158 1.40 -6.40 9.23
CA GLY A 158 -0.03 -6.07 9.28
C GLY A 158 -0.68 -5.95 7.89
N LEU A 159 -0.05 -5.24 6.96
CA LEU A 159 -0.59 -5.07 5.61
C LEU A 159 -0.50 -6.35 4.78
N ARG A 160 0.54 -7.17 4.97
CA ARG A 160 0.65 -8.46 4.31
C ARG A 160 -0.45 -9.41 4.75
N GLN A 161 -0.74 -9.47 6.05
CA GLN A 161 -1.82 -10.30 6.58
C GLN A 161 -3.19 -9.88 6.03
N ALA A 162 -3.45 -8.58 5.96
CA ALA A 162 -4.66 -8.06 5.33
C ALA A 162 -4.73 -8.47 3.84
N GLN A 163 -3.64 -8.28 3.09
CA GLN A 163 -3.58 -8.61 1.67
C GLN A 163 -3.77 -10.10 1.38
N GLN A 164 -3.25 -10.98 2.24
CA GLN A 164 -3.43 -12.43 2.11
C GLN A 164 -4.90 -12.87 2.25
N SER A 165 -5.72 -12.06 2.92
CA SER A 165 -7.17 -12.31 3.01
C SER A 165 -7.90 -11.95 1.71
N ASP A 166 -7.35 -11.01 0.93
CA ASP A 166 -7.96 -10.50 -0.31
C ASP A 166 -7.47 -11.24 -1.57
N GLY A 167 -6.32 -11.92 -1.51
CA GLY A 167 -5.80 -12.67 -2.64
C GLY A 167 -4.39 -13.23 -2.44
N PRO A 168 -3.89 -14.00 -3.43
CA PRO A 168 -2.56 -14.57 -3.37
C PRO A 168 -1.49 -13.47 -3.39
N SER A 169 -0.48 -13.63 -2.54
CA SER A 169 0.75 -12.84 -2.55
C SER A 169 1.94 -13.77 -2.77
N MET A 170 3.01 -13.23 -3.36
CA MET A 170 4.24 -13.96 -3.65
C MET A 170 5.43 -13.24 -3.02
N ASP A 171 6.30 -13.98 -2.35
CA ASP A 171 7.54 -13.42 -1.81
C ASP A 171 8.48 -12.91 -2.91
N VAL A 172 9.08 -11.75 -2.68
CA VAL A 172 10.05 -11.13 -3.58
C VAL A 172 11.40 -11.07 -2.87
N ILE A 173 12.34 -11.88 -3.33
CA ILE A 173 13.67 -11.97 -2.73
C ILE A 173 14.53 -10.76 -3.12
N GLY A 174 15.43 -10.32 -2.24
CA GLY A 174 16.45 -9.32 -2.54
C GLY A 174 15.95 -7.87 -2.61
N LEU A 175 14.79 -7.57 -2.00
CA LEU A 175 14.31 -6.22 -1.78
C LEU A 175 14.18 -5.95 -0.28
N GLY A 176 14.94 -4.98 0.23
CA GLY A 176 14.92 -4.62 1.65
C GLY A 176 15.24 -5.80 2.56
N SER A 177 14.62 -5.80 3.74
CA SER A 177 14.66 -6.91 4.70
C SER A 177 13.65 -8.01 4.34
N ALA A 178 12.48 -7.65 3.82
CA ALA A 178 11.58 -8.58 3.12
C ALA A 178 10.66 -7.83 2.16
N ALA A 179 10.11 -8.54 1.18
CA ALA A 179 9.14 -8.01 0.24
C ALA A 179 8.15 -9.07 -0.24
N TYR A 180 6.95 -8.62 -0.64
CA TYR A 180 5.97 -9.42 -1.35
C TYR A 180 5.38 -8.64 -2.52
N ALA A 181 4.86 -9.36 -3.50
CA ALA A 181 4.11 -8.84 -4.62
C ALA A 181 2.68 -9.40 -4.60
N TYR A 182 1.75 -8.64 -5.13
CA TYR A 182 0.38 -9.08 -5.36
C TYR A 182 -0.21 -8.37 -6.58
N VAL A 183 -1.32 -8.91 -7.08
CA VAL A 183 -2.12 -8.29 -8.14
C VAL A 183 -3.47 -7.96 -7.56
N ASP A 184 -3.83 -6.69 -7.58
CA ASP A 184 -5.15 -6.21 -7.23
C ASP A 184 -5.91 -5.80 -8.50
N ARG A 185 -7.23 -6.08 -8.54
CA ARG A 185 -8.03 -5.79 -9.73
C ARG A 185 -8.19 -4.29 -9.99
N ALA A 186 -8.18 -3.47 -8.94
CA ALA A 186 -8.38 -2.03 -9.06
C ALA A 186 -7.07 -1.28 -9.33
N SER A 187 -5.98 -1.70 -8.68
CA SER A 187 -4.69 -1.00 -8.66
C SER A 187 -3.58 -1.70 -9.46
N GLY A 188 -3.86 -2.86 -10.05
CA GLY A 188 -2.92 -3.57 -10.92
C GLY A 188 -1.85 -4.34 -10.14
N PHE A 189 -0.60 -4.25 -10.58
CA PHE A 189 0.51 -4.97 -9.94
C PHE A 189 1.16 -4.11 -8.85
N ALA A 190 1.40 -4.70 -7.68
CA ALA A 190 2.02 -4.03 -6.55
C ALA A 190 3.19 -4.84 -5.98
N ILE A 191 4.24 -4.14 -5.54
CA ILE A 191 5.31 -4.66 -4.69
C ILE A 191 5.35 -3.85 -3.41
N CYS A 192 5.36 -4.56 -2.28
CA CYS A 192 5.56 -4.01 -0.96
C CYS A 192 6.85 -4.55 -0.38
N ALA A 193 7.70 -3.68 0.17
CA ALA A 193 8.95 -4.03 0.81
C ALA A 193 9.07 -3.29 2.14
N TYR A 194 9.76 -3.89 3.10
CA TYR A 194 10.19 -3.16 4.30
C TYR A 194 11.69 -3.24 4.47
N ASP A 195 12.26 -2.19 5.05
CA ASP A 195 13.66 -2.14 5.42
C ASP A 195 13.88 -1.17 6.58
N ALA A 196 14.41 -1.65 7.70
CA ALA A 196 14.53 -0.89 8.95
C ALA A 196 13.19 -0.22 9.38
N ASN A 197 13.12 1.11 9.37
CA ASN A 197 11.95 1.92 9.72
C ASN A 197 11.10 2.35 8.50
N LEU A 198 11.44 1.90 7.29
CA LEU A 198 10.74 2.21 6.04
C LEU A 198 9.82 1.05 5.64
N TYR A 199 8.61 1.40 5.21
CA TYR A 199 7.72 0.57 4.39
C TYR A 199 7.55 1.25 3.02
N LEU A 200 7.89 0.52 1.95
CA LEU A 200 7.81 0.98 0.57
C LEU A 200 6.72 0.21 -0.17
N THR A 201 5.84 0.92 -0.87
CA THR A 201 4.88 0.36 -1.81
C THR A 201 5.12 0.93 -3.20
N VAL A 202 5.21 0.07 -4.20
CA VAL A 202 5.26 0.46 -5.62
C VAL A 202 4.09 -0.20 -6.33
N THR A 203 3.17 0.59 -6.86
CA THR A 203 2.04 0.09 -7.65
C THR A 203 2.13 0.54 -9.09
N ALA A 204 1.64 -0.29 -9.99
CA ALA A 204 1.52 -0.04 -11.41
C ALA A 204 0.10 -0.39 -11.88
N ALA A 205 -0.73 0.64 -12.04
CA ALA A 205 -2.14 0.53 -12.40
C ALA A 205 -2.37 0.91 -13.87
N PRO A 206 -3.13 0.15 -14.66
CA PRO A 206 -3.47 0.56 -16.02
C PRO A 206 -4.36 1.81 -16.01
N LEU A 207 -4.10 2.77 -16.91
CA LEU A 207 -4.94 3.98 -17.03
C LEU A 207 -6.36 3.64 -17.50
N ARG A 208 -6.53 2.54 -18.24
CA ARG A 208 -7.82 2.04 -18.67
C ARG A 208 -8.13 0.73 -17.92
N PRO A 209 -9.20 0.69 -17.11
CA PRO A 209 -9.64 -0.52 -16.43
C PRO A 209 -9.81 -1.70 -17.41
N GLY A 210 -9.39 -2.89 -16.99
CA GLY A 210 -9.45 -4.11 -17.81
C GLY A 210 -8.34 -4.23 -18.86
N THR A 211 -7.39 -3.30 -18.93
CA THR A 211 -6.22 -3.42 -19.80
C THR A 211 -5.21 -4.38 -19.19
N VAL A 212 -4.76 -5.35 -19.99
CA VAL A 212 -3.72 -6.30 -19.58
C VAL A 212 -2.38 -5.57 -19.52
N LEU A 213 -1.72 -5.65 -18.36
CA LEU A 213 -0.38 -5.10 -18.17
C LEU A 213 0.65 -5.93 -18.95
N ARG A 214 1.74 -5.29 -19.41
CA ARG A 214 2.82 -5.99 -20.12
C ARG A 214 3.47 -7.05 -19.22
N GLY A 215 3.81 -8.21 -19.79
CA GLY A 215 4.30 -9.37 -19.03
C GLY A 215 5.63 -9.14 -18.31
N ASP A 216 6.44 -8.19 -18.77
CA ASP A 216 7.71 -7.80 -18.15
C ASP A 216 7.58 -6.71 -17.08
N LEU A 217 6.39 -6.12 -16.92
CA LEU A 217 6.13 -5.06 -15.93
C LEU A 217 6.51 -5.46 -14.49
N PRO A 218 6.23 -6.68 -13.99
CA PRO A 218 6.65 -7.07 -12.63
C PRO A 218 8.16 -6.92 -12.39
N ALA A 219 9.00 -7.29 -13.37
CA ALA A 219 10.44 -7.15 -13.27
C ALA A 219 10.87 -5.67 -13.27
N ARG A 220 10.21 -4.84 -14.07
CA ARG A 220 10.47 -3.39 -14.11
C ARG A 220 10.06 -2.70 -12.82
N VAL A 221 8.89 -3.04 -12.26
CA VAL A 221 8.42 -2.52 -10.97
C VAL A 221 9.37 -2.93 -9.84
N ARG A 222 9.89 -4.17 -9.85
CA ARG A 222 10.93 -4.61 -8.91
C ARG A 222 12.20 -3.77 -9.01
N ALA A 223 12.64 -3.43 -10.23
CA ALA A 223 13.81 -2.57 -10.44
C ALA A 223 13.57 -1.13 -9.92
N VAL A 224 12.36 -0.59 -10.10
CA VAL A 224 11.98 0.71 -9.51
C VAL A 224 12.01 0.65 -7.98
N ALA A 225 11.48 -0.41 -7.38
CA ALA A 225 11.52 -0.60 -5.93
C ALA A 225 12.96 -0.68 -5.40
N ALA A 226 13.82 -1.49 -6.04
CA ALA A 226 15.22 -1.64 -5.65
C ALA A 226 15.99 -0.32 -5.72
N SER A 227 15.86 0.41 -6.84
CA SER A 227 16.55 1.69 -7.05
C SER A 227 16.05 2.78 -6.10
N THR A 228 14.73 2.80 -5.81
CA THR A 228 14.16 3.74 -4.85
C THR A 228 14.67 3.48 -3.43
N LEU A 229 14.70 2.21 -2.97
CA LEU A 229 15.28 1.86 -1.67
C LEU A 229 16.75 2.33 -1.56
N ALA A 230 17.55 2.08 -2.60
CA ALA A 230 18.94 2.51 -2.64
C ALA A 230 19.07 4.04 -2.58
N ALA A 231 18.23 4.78 -3.30
CA ALA A 231 18.25 6.25 -3.35
C ALA A 231 17.74 6.93 -2.08
N LEU A 232 16.95 6.24 -1.26
CA LEU A 232 16.45 6.72 0.03
C LEU A 232 17.42 6.47 1.19
N ARG A 233 18.46 5.64 1.01
CA ARG A 233 19.49 5.40 2.03
C ARG A 233 20.56 6.51 2.11
N THR A 234 20.46 7.54 1.26
CA THR A 234 21.39 8.69 1.19
C THR A 234 20.85 9.86 1.98
#